data_AF-A8DWI1-F1
#
_entry.id   AF-A8DWI1-F1
#
_cell.length_a   1.000
_cell.length_b   1.000
_cell.length_c   1.000
_cell.angle_alpha   90.00
_cell.angle_beta   90.00
_cell.angle_gamma   90.00
#
_symmetry.space_group_name_H-M   'P 1'
#
loop_
_entity.id
_entity.type
_entity.pdbx_description
1 polymer ?
#
loop_
_entity_poly.entity_id
_entity_poly.type
_entity_poly.pdbx_seq_one_letter_code
_entity_poly.pdbx_strand_id
1 'polypeptide(L)'
;MAAEVTENGVETSEEKDDHNKELNVEDKIDQAFSLKEEGNGCFKQKNYREAMKKYHRAMLYVRGLTDQPMPFSLSDRPLVSEELAAKILELELSCYNNLA
;
A
#
# COMPACT_ATOMS: atom_id res chain seq x y z
N MET A 1 -20.52 -40.68 14.31
CA MET A 1 -21.10 -40.71 12.95
C MET A 1 -20.90 -39.30 12.41
N ALA A 2 -19.73 -38.99 11.82
CA ALA A 2 -19.35 -39.18 10.40
C ALA A 2 -20.33 -38.41 9.48
N ALA A 3 -19.96 -37.51 8.56
CA ALA A 3 -18.71 -37.26 7.81
C ALA A 3 -18.66 -35.74 7.42
N GLU A 4 -17.51 -35.04 7.44
CA GLU A 4 -16.61 -34.81 6.28
C GLU A 4 -17.31 -34.56 4.94
N VAL A 5 -17.22 -33.34 4.39
CA VAL A 5 -16.73 -33.06 3.02
C VAL A 5 -16.11 -31.65 2.98
N THR A 6 -14.82 -31.64 2.68
CA THR A 6 -13.93 -30.55 2.22
C THR A 6 -14.38 -29.94 0.89
N GLU A 7 -14.09 -28.65 0.64
CA GLU A 7 -13.68 -28.09 -0.67
C GLU A 7 -13.24 -26.63 -0.45
N ASN A 8 -11.96 -26.37 -0.25
CA ASN A 8 -10.99 -25.91 -1.26
C ASN A 8 -11.45 -24.70 -2.09
N GLY A 9 -10.90 -23.55 -1.72
CA GLY A 9 -10.80 -22.34 -2.54
C GLY A 9 -9.52 -21.61 -2.17
N VAL A 10 -8.39 -22.30 -2.31
CA VAL A 10 -7.07 -21.66 -2.34
C VAL A 10 -7.04 -20.81 -3.61
N GLU A 11 -7.31 -19.52 -3.46
CA GLU A 11 -6.89 -18.54 -4.45
C GLU A 11 -5.54 -17.99 -3.99
N THR A 12 -4.52 -18.82 -4.21
CA THR A 12 -3.17 -18.33 -4.47
C THR A 12 -3.22 -17.48 -5.72
N SER A 13 -3.40 -16.17 -5.54
CA SER A 13 -2.97 -15.21 -6.55
C SER A 13 -1.53 -14.83 -6.21
N GLU A 14 -0.62 -15.75 -6.50
CA GLU A 14 0.73 -15.38 -6.88
C GLU A 14 0.62 -14.55 -8.16
N GLU A 15 0.48 -13.24 -8.03
CA GLU A 15 0.75 -12.32 -9.13
C GLU A 15 2.07 -11.62 -8.85
N LYS A 16 3.11 -12.29 -9.36
CA LYS A 16 4.25 -11.61 -9.96
C LYS A 16 3.71 -10.54 -10.89
N ASP A 17 4.14 -9.29 -10.75
CA ASP A 17 4.27 -8.47 -11.94
C ASP A 17 5.33 -7.38 -11.77
N ASP A 18 6.40 -7.58 -12.53
CA ASP A 18 7.35 -6.60 -12.98
C ASP A 18 6.63 -5.42 -13.65
N HIS A 19 6.35 -4.35 -12.92
CA HIS A 19 5.96 -3.09 -13.54
C HIS A 19 6.89 -1.97 -13.07
N ASN A 20 8.09 -1.95 -13.67
CA ASN A 20 8.80 -0.71 -13.98
C ASN A 20 8.00 0.07 -15.02
N LYS A 21 6.80 0.52 -14.64
CA LYS A 21 6.01 1.50 -15.34
C LYS A 21 6.03 2.71 -14.42
N GLU A 22 6.55 3.84 -14.91
CA GLU A 22 6.51 5.09 -14.16
C GLU A 22 5.04 5.49 -13.95
N LEU A 23 4.44 4.97 -12.90
CA LEU A 23 3.10 5.34 -12.44
C LEU A 23 3.13 6.82 -12.04
N ASN A 24 2.12 7.58 -12.44
CA ASN A 24 1.97 8.97 -12.03
C ASN A 24 1.83 9.03 -10.50
N VAL A 25 2.11 10.21 -9.92
CA VAL A 25 2.04 10.43 -8.46
C VAL A 25 0.65 10.05 -7.94
N GLU A 26 -0.40 10.39 -8.68
CA GLU A 26 -1.79 10.07 -8.34
C GLU A 26 -2.06 8.56 -8.33
N ASP A 27 -1.60 7.83 -9.36
CA ASP A 27 -1.77 6.36 -9.42
C ASP A 27 -1.11 5.69 -8.22
N LYS A 28 0.06 6.17 -7.78
CA LYS A 28 0.75 5.64 -6.61
C LYS A 28 -0.02 5.90 -5.31
N ILE A 29 -0.68 7.06 -5.20
CA ILE A 29 -1.54 7.38 -4.06
C ILE A 29 -2.74 6.44 -4.05
N ASP A 30 -3.42 6.25 -5.18
CA ASP A 30 -4.58 5.37 -5.29
C ASP A 30 -4.24 3.90 -4.97
N GLN A 31 -3.09 3.42 -5.46
CA GLN A 31 -2.57 2.10 -5.12
C GLN A 31 -2.30 1.95 -3.62
N ALA A 32 -1.74 2.98 -3.00
CA ALA A 32 -1.46 2.97 -1.57
C ALA A 32 -2.75 2.98 -0.72
N PHE A 33 -3.78 3.71 -1.14
CA PHE A 33 -5.11 3.65 -0.51
C PHE A 33 -5.75 2.26 -0.62
N SER A 34 -5.66 1.64 -1.80
CA SER A 34 -6.17 0.27 -2.02
C SER A 34 -5.48 -0.74 -1.09
N LEU A 35 -4.16 -0.66 -0.96
CA LEU A 35 -3.40 -1.52 -0.05
C LEU A 35 -3.75 -1.30 1.42
N LYS A 36 -4.03 -0.06 1.83
CA LYS A 36 -4.55 0.24 3.18
C LYS A 36 -5.91 -0.43 3.41
N GLU A 37 -6.84 -0.32 2.47
CA GLU A 37 -8.17 -0.94 2.56
C GLU A 37 -8.07 -2.47 2.65
N GLU A 38 -7.21 -3.08 1.85
CA GLU A 38 -6.91 -4.52 1.93
C GLU A 38 -6.31 -4.89 3.29
N GLY A 39 -5.37 -4.10 3.79
CA GLY A 39 -4.78 -4.27 5.12
C GLY A 39 -5.83 -4.23 6.24
N ASN A 40 -6.78 -3.30 6.14
CA ASN A 40 -7.92 -3.21 7.06
C ASN A 40 -8.78 -4.48 7.01
N GLY A 41 -9.00 -5.02 5.80
CA GLY A 41 -9.69 -6.30 5.59
C GLY A 41 -8.98 -7.46 6.29
N CYS A 42 -7.66 -7.57 6.11
CA CYS A 42 -6.84 -8.59 6.79
C CYS A 42 -6.86 -8.41 8.32
N PHE A 43 -6.80 -7.17 8.81
CA PHE A 43 -6.85 -6.87 10.24
C PHE A 43 -8.18 -7.31 10.88
N LYS A 44 -9.31 -7.02 10.22
CA LYS A 44 -10.65 -7.48 10.65
C LYS A 44 -10.75 -9.01 10.69
N GLN A 45 -10.06 -9.70 9.78
CA GLN A 45 -9.98 -11.16 9.75
C GLN A 45 -8.95 -11.75 10.74
N LYS A 46 -8.32 -10.92 11.59
CA LYS A 46 -7.23 -11.29 12.51
C LYS A 46 -5.97 -11.83 11.81
N ASN A 47 -5.85 -11.62 10.51
CA ASN A 47 -4.64 -11.93 9.75
C ASN A 47 -3.65 -10.76 9.82
N TYR A 48 -3.11 -10.54 11.02
CA TYR A 48 -2.25 -9.39 11.31
C TYR A 48 -0.95 -9.38 10.50
N ARG A 49 -0.42 -10.56 10.15
CA ARG A 49 0.81 -10.67 9.37
C ARG A 49 0.63 -10.15 7.95
N GLU A 50 -0.47 -10.49 7.30
CA GLU A 50 -0.77 -9.96 5.95
C GLU A 50 -1.19 -8.49 6.02
N ALA A 51 -1.95 -8.08 7.05
CA ALA A 51 -2.28 -6.67 7.27
C ALA A 51 -1.03 -5.79 7.36
N MET A 52 -0.04 -6.22 8.16
CA MET A 52 1.22 -5.50 8.32
C MET A 52 2.00 -5.38 7.00
N LYS A 53 2.07 -6.45 6.20
CA LYS A 53 2.71 -6.42 4.88
C LYS A 53 2.01 -5.44 3.94
N LYS A 54 0.68 -5.40 3.94
CA LYS A 54 -0.12 -4.52 3.09
C LYS A 54 0.05 -3.05 3.48
N TYR A 55 0.00 -2.71 4.77
CA TYR A 55 0.29 -1.36 5.24
C TYR A 55 1.72 -0.93 4.94
N HIS A 56 2.71 -1.82 5.12
CA HIS A 56 4.09 -1.50 4.78
C HIS A 56 4.25 -1.25 3.28
N ARG A 57 3.63 -2.08 2.44
CA ARG A 57 3.61 -1.89 1.00
C ARG A 57 2.94 -0.57 0.61
N ALA A 58 1.81 -0.21 1.24
CA ALA A 58 1.14 1.09 1.04
C ALA A 58 2.09 2.26 1.33
N MET A 59 2.82 2.22 2.44
CA MET A 59 3.80 3.25 2.77
C MET A 59 4.91 3.35 1.72
N LEU A 60 5.40 2.23 1.16
CA LEU A 60 6.42 2.25 0.11
C LEU A 60 5.96 2.92 -1.20
N TYR A 61 4.67 2.86 -1.53
CA TYR A 61 4.13 3.53 -2.73
C TYR A 61 4.13 5.06 -2.59
N VAL A 62 3.92 5.58 -1.38
CA VAL A 62 3.90 7.03 -1.12
C VAL A 62 5.23 7.60 -0.60
N ARG A 63 6.13 6.74 -0.10
CA ARG A 63 7.47 7.11 0.34
C ARG A 63 8.26 7.70 -0.83
N GLY A 64 8.78 8.91 -0.65
CA GLY A 64 9.59 9.57 -1.68
C GLY A 64 8.78 10.36 -2.72
N LEU A 65 7.44 10.39 -2.62
CA LEU A 65 6.59 11.29 -3.41
C LEU A 65 6.58 12.71 -2.79
N THR A 66 6.60 12.82 -1.47
CA THR A 66 6.63 14.10 -0.73
C THR A 66 8.02 14.58 -0.36
N ASP A 67 9.07 13.81 -0.66
CA ASP A 67 10.45 14.17 -0.31
C ASP A 67 10.89 15.33 -1.21
N GLN A 68 10.62 16.54 -0.72
CA GLN A 68 11.29 17.78 -1.13
C GLN A 68 12.80 17.52 -1.22
N PRO A 69 13.48 18.16 -2.19
CA PRO A 69 14.77 17.70 -2.67
C PRO A 69 15.78 17.62 -1.52
N MET A 70 16.13 16.39 -1.14
CA MET A 70 17.45 16.11 -0.60
C MET A 70 18.48 16.78 -1.52
N PRO A 71 19.49 17.50 -0.99
CA PRO A 71 20.39 18.37 -1.76
C PRO A 71 21.31 17.64 -2.76
N PHE A 72 21.03 16.37 -3.07
CA PHE A 72 21.80 15.52 -3.97
C PHE A 72 20.96 14.79 -5.05
N SER A 73 19.66 15.09 -5.20
CA SER A 73 18.84 14.44 -6.25
C SER A 73 18.84 15.24 -7.55
N LEU A 74 19.65 14.81 -8.54
CA LEU A 74 19.69 15.34 -9.92
C LEU A 74 18.54 14.81 -10.80
N SER A 75 17.30 14.94 -10.37
CA SER A 75 16.16 14.55 -11.22
C SER A 75 15.01 15.50 -11.02
N ASP A 76 14.49 16.00 -12.15
CA ASP A 76 13.21 16.71 -12.30
C ASP A 76 12.09 15.86 -11.71
N ARG A 77 11.90 15.92 -10.39
CA ARG A 77 10.74 15.29 -9.76
C ARG A 77 9.55 16.23 -9.90
N PRO A 78 8.37 15.69 -10.28
CA PRO A 78 7.16 16.48 -10.36
C PRO A 78 6.87 17.08 -8.98
N LEU A 79 6.69 18.41 -8.95
CA LEU A 79 6.19 19.13 -7.78
C LEU A 79 4.81 18.54 -7.43
N VAL A 80 4.75 17.78 -6.33
CA VAL A 80 3.49 17.24 -5.84
C VAL A 80 2.61 18.41 -5.37
N SER A 81 1.38 18.49 -5.90
CA SER A 81 0.39 19.49 -5.48
C SER A 81 0.11 19.38 -3.98
N GLU A 82 -0.20 20.50 -3.33
CA GLU A 82 -0.52 20.56 -1.89
C GLU A 82 -1.64 19.57 -1.50
N GLU A 83 -2.63 19.39 -2.37
CA GLU A 83 -3.72 18.43 -2.18
C GLU A 83 -3.22 16.98 -2.13
N LEU A 84 -2.30 16.61 -3.03
CA LEU A 84 -1.73 15.27 -3.07
C LEU A 84 -0.81 15.02 -1.87
N ALA A 85 -0.06 16.04 -1.44
CA ALA A 85 0.75 15.96 -0.24
C ALA A 85 -0.12 15.73 1.02
N ALA A 86 -1.28 16.40 1.12
CA ALA A 86 -2.23 16.17 2.20
C ALA A 86 -2.78 14.73 2.22
N LYS A 87 -3.15 14.19 1.04
CA LYS A 87 -3.58 12.79 0.89
C LYS A 87 -2.50 11.80 1.32
N ILE A 88 -1.24 12.06 0.96
CA ILE A 88 -0.10 11.22 1.36
C ILE A 88 0.08 11.25 2.89
N LEU A 89 0.06 12.44 3.50
CA LEU A 89 0.19 12.59 4.95
C LEU A 89 -0.94 11.88 5.72
N GLU A 90 -2.18 12.01 5.26
CA GLU A 90 -3.31 11.30 5.87
C GLU A 90 -3.10 9.78 5.81
N LEU A 91 -2.66 9.28 4.66
CA LEU A 91 -2.42 7.86 4.45
C LEU A 91 -1.28 7.34 5.35
N GLU A 92 -0.17 8.07 5.44
CA GLU A 92 0.96 7.72 6.30
C GLU A 92 0.53 7.65 7.78
N LEU A 93 -0.22 8.65 8.25
CA LEU A 93 -0.72 8.68 9.62
C LEU A 93 -1.69 7.52 9.90
N SER A 94 -2.60 7.25 8.96
CA SER A 94 -3.54 6.13 9.07
C SER A 94 -2.82 4.78 9.11
N CYS A 95 -1.82 4.57 8.26
CA CYS A 95 -1.05 3.32 8.24
C CYS A 95 -0.23 3.16 9.52
N TYR A 96 0.40 4.24 10.01
CA TYR A 96 1.17 4.19 11.25
C TYR A 96 0.31 3.84 12.46
N ASN A 97 -0.89 4.44 12.57
CA ASN A 97 -1.84 4.12 13.64
C ASN A 97 -2.27 2.65 13.59
N ASN A 98 -2.52 2.13 12.39
CA ASN A 98 -2.91 0.73 12.18
C ASN A 98 -1.75 -0.28 12.35
N LEU A 99 -0.51 0.19 12.49
CA LEU A 99 0.70 -0.61 12.73
C LEU A 99 1.16 -0.61 14.20
N ALA A 100 0.64 0.30 15.02
CA ALA A 100 0.99 0.44 16.44
C ALA A 100 0.27 -0.59 17.32
#